data_AF-A0A5C6ACZ0-F1
#
_entry.id   AF-A0A5C6ACZ0-F1
#
_cell.length_a   1.000
_cell.length_b   1.000
_cell.length_c   1.000
_cell.angle_alpha   90.00
_cell.angle_beta   90.00
_cell.angle_gamma   90.00
#
_symmetry.space_group_name_H-M   'P 1'
#
loop_
_entity.id
_entity.type
_entity.pdbx_description
1 polymer ?
#
loop_
_entity_poly.entity_id
_entity_poly.type
_entity_poly.pdbx_seq_one_letter_code
_entity_poly.pdbx_strand_id
1 'polypeptide(L)'
;MSKVTVKEAALLSGKSRETINAATKSGRLSYSLDGKNKKVIDVAELERVYPLTKSVDEIRETVGQGKAPVRSGRASLEPDVRERIAGLTERLAASETLQATLTAERVRERRQLEDEIAHLRETLAKAQDQHNKALLLITDETKGASGRTSDWERSIKALEKRIGNQEQQAKDYRGRLDEATRKIDQYRQALRAERNKSFWKKLFG
;
A
#
# COMPACT_ATOMS: atom_id res chain seq x y z
N MET A 1 5.99 23.87 76.90
CA MET A 1 4.90 23.53 75.98
C MET A 1 4.85 24.55 74.85
N SER A 2 4.98 24.13 73.59
CA SER A 2 4.96 25.02 72.43
C SER A 2 3.50 25.36 72.09
N LYS A 3 3.14 26.64 72.08
CA LYS A 3 1.78 27.09 71.76
C LYS A 3 1.72 27.58 70.32
N VAL A 4 0.73 27.13 69.57
CA VAL A 4 0.51 27.49 68.16
C VAL A 4 -0.85 28.13 67.96
N THR A 5 -0.94 29.03 66.99
CA THR A 5 -2.21 29.64 66.62
C THR A 5 -3.09 28.65 65.84
N VAL A 6 -4.39 28.92 65.75
CA VAL A 6 -5.33 28.08 64.98
C VAL A 6 -4.90 27.88 63.52
N LYS A 7 -4.26 28.89 62.90
CA LYS A 7 -3.76 28.79 61.52
C LYS A 7 -2.57 27.84 61.42
N GLU A 8 -1.64 27.92 62.36
CA GLU A 8 -0.47 27.04 62.41
C GLU A 8 -0.88 25.61 62.77
N ALA A 9 -1.82 25.44 63.70
CA ALA A 9 -2.39 24.13 64.05
C ALA A 9 -3.06 23.43 62.86
N ALA A 10 -3.77 24.19 62.01
CA ALA A 10 -4.37 23.68 60.78
C ALA A 10 -3.28 23.19 59.80
N LEU A 11 -2.19 23.95 59.64
CA LEU A 11 -1.08 23.57 58.78
C LEU A 11 -0.30 22.36 59.33
N LEU A 12 -0.11 22.28 60.65
CA LEU A 12 0.57 21.17 61.33
C LEU A 12 -0.18 19.85 61.19
N SER A 13 -1.50 19.88 61.43
CA SER A 13 -2.37 18.70 61.38
C SER A 13 -2.87 18.35 59.96
N GLY A 14 -2.64 19.22 58.98
CA GLY A 14 -3.19 19.07 57.62
C GLY A 14 -4.73 19.19 57.56
N LYS A 15 -5.37 19.70 58.61
CA LYS A 15 -6.83 19.90 58.67
C LYS A 15 -7.20 21.35 58.36
N SER A 16 -8.45 21.58 57.95
CA SER A 16 -8.93 22.94 57.70
C SER A 16 -9.03 23.77 58.99
N ARG A 17 -8.94 25.10 58.86
CA ARG A 17 -9.06 26.03 60.01
C ARG A 17 -10.43 25.91 60.68
N GLU A 18 -11.46 25.61 59.91
CA GLU A 18 -12.83 25.39 60.35
C GLU A 18 -12.91 24.16 61.24
N THR A 19 -12.22 23.08 60.87
CA THR A 19 -12.15 21.83 61.64
C THR A 19 -11.49 22.06 63.00
N ILE A 20 -10.39 22.81 63.05
CA ILE A 20 -9.71 23.15 64.31
C ILE A 20 -10.60 24.07 65.17
N ASN A 21 -11.29 25.04 64.57
CA ASN A 21 -12.24 25.89 65.29
C ASN A 21 -13.46 25.10 65.83
N ALA A 22 -13.97 24.14 65.08
CA ALA A 22 -15.06 23.26 65.54
C ALA A 22 -14.59 22.36 66.70
N ALA A 23 -13.37 21.82 66.63
CA ALA A 23 -12.79 21.01 67.70
C ALA A 23 -12.57 21.80 69.01
N THR A 24 -12.18 23.08 68.91
CA THR A 24 -12.07 23.94 70.10
C THR A 24 -13.44 24.37 70.64
N LYS A 25 -14.45 24.55 69.79
CA LYS A 25 -15.84 24.88 70.22
C LYS A 25 -16.54 23.69 70.87
N SER A 26 -16.31 22.48 70.37
CA SER A 26 -16.88 21.23 70.90
C SER A 26 -16.16 20.70 72.14
N GLY A 27 -15.06 21.34 72.56
CA GLY A 27 -14.26 20.90 73.71
C GLY A 27 -13.34 19.70 73.45
N ARG A 28 -13.25 19.23 72.19
CA ARG A 28 -12.35 18.13 71.80
C ARG A 28 -10.87 18.53 71.89
N LEU A 29 -10.56 19.80 71.62
CA LEU A 29 -9.25 20.41 71.77
C LEU A 29 -9.28 21.52 72.83
N SER A 30 -8.39 21.41 73.82
CA SER A 30 -8.16 22.48 74.80
C SER A 30 -7.43 23.64 74.15
N TYR A 31 -7.85 24.87 74.46
CA TYR A 31 -7.19 26.09 74.02
C TYR A 31 -7.01 27.04 75.21
N SER A 32 -5.98 27.88 75.12
CA SER A 32 -5.83 29.06 75.98
C SER A 32 -5.99 30.32 75.15
N LEU A 33 -6.30 31.43 75.79
CA LEU A 33 -6.34 32.73 75.14
C LEU A 33 -4.99 33.41 75.36
N ASP A 34 -4.37 33.86 74.28
CA ASP A 34 -3.17 34.70 74.34
C ASP A 34 -3.53 36.11 74.84
N GLY A 35 -2.55 36.93 75.21
CA GLY A 35 -2.73 38.29 75.73
C GLY A 35 -3.48 39.26 74.79
N LYS A 36 -3.75 38.85 73.55
CA LYS A 36 -4.58 39.56 72.55
C LYS A 36 -5.96 38.90 72.34
N ASN A 37 -6.42 38.10 73.28
CA ASN A 37 -7.68 37.35 73.24
C ASN A 37 -7.80 36.40 72.03
N LYS A 38 -6.68 35.86 71.56
CA LYS A 38 -6.64 34.90 70.44
C LYS A 38 -6.46 33.48 70.95
N LYS A 39 -7.17 32.52 70.35
CA LYS A 39 -7.03 31.11 70.71
C LYS A 39 -5.64 30.59 70.31
N VAL A 40 -4.94 30.06 71.29
CA VAL A 40 -3.66 29.33 71.12
C VAL A 40 -3.81 27.92 71.68
N ILE A 41 -3.37 26.95 70.90
CA ILE A 41 -3.51 25.52 71.16
C ILE A 41 -2.12 24.97 71.45
N ASP A 42 -2.02 24.07 72.42
CA ASP A 42 -0.77 23.37 72.71
C ASP A 42 -0.50 22.31 71.63
N VAL A 43 0.74 22.20 71.17
CA VAL A 43 1.13 21.21 70.16
C VAL A 43 0.88 19.78 70.67
N ALA A 44 1.08 19.52 71.96
CA ALA A 44 0.84 18.20 72.55
C ALA A 44 -0.65 17.81 72.54
N GLU A 45 -1.55 18.75 72.82
CA GLU A 45 -3.00 18.52 72.72
C GLU A 45 -3.43 18.35 71.26
N LEU A 46 -2.80 19.09 70.35
CA LEU A 46 -3.06 18.96 68.93
C LEU A 46 -2.69 17.56 68.43
N GLU A 47 -1.49 17.07 68.77
CA GLU A 47 -1.00 15.74 68.40
C GLU A 47 -1.90 14.62 68.95
N ARG A 48 -2.38 14.76 70.19
CA ARG A 48 -3.30 13.79 70.82
C ARG A 48 -4.59 13.59 70.02
N VAL A 49 -5.13 14.67 69.45
CA VAL A 49 -6.43 14.64 68.75
C VAL A 49 -6.27 14.43 67.24
N TYR A 50 -5.22 15.01 66.67
CA TYR A 50 -4.90 14.94 65.25
C TYR A 50 -3.39 14.64 65.09
N PRO A 51 -3.03 13.51 64.46
CA PRO A 51 -1.62 13.22 64.20
C PRO A 51 -1.01 14.33 63.35
N LEU A 52 0.19 14.79 63.74
CA LEU A 52 0.88 15.87 63.04
C LEU A 52 1.45 15.36 61.72
N THR A 53 1.22 16.13 60.65
CA THR A 53 1.67 15.81 59.29
C THR A 53 2.94 16.58 58.89
N LYS A 54 3.28 17.63 59.63
CA LYS A 54 4.41 18.53 59.36
C LYS A 54 5.08 18.94 60.66
N SER A 55 6.38 19.23 60.59
CA SER A 55 7.13 19.78 61.72
C SER A 55 6.86 21.29 61.89
N VAL A 56 7.11 21.82 63.09
CA VAL A 56 6.91 23.26 63.39
C VAL A 56 7.87 24.14 62.58
N ASP A 57 9.07 23.63 62.29
CA ASP A 57 10.12 24.38 61.57
C ASP A 57 9.79 24.55 60.08
N GLU A 58 9.23 23.53 59.43
CA GLU A 58 8.76 23.61 58.04
C GLU A 58 7.68 24.70 57.83
N ILE A 59 6.79 24.89 58.80
CA ILE A 59 5.72 25.89 58.68
C ILE A 59 6.27 27.29 58.88
N ARG A 60 7.26 27.48 59.76
CA ARG A 60 7.90 28.79 59.99
C ARG A 60 8.57 29.31 58.72
N GLU A 61 9.18 28.44 57.92
CA GLU A 61 9.74 28.82 56.63
C GLU A 61 8.67 29.30 55.64
N THR A 62 7.52 28.62 55.57
CA THR A 62 6.43 29.01 54.65
C THR A 62 5.70 30.30 55.05
N VAL A 63 5.62 30.61 56.35
CA VAL A 63 4.94 31.81 56.86
C VAL A 63 5.88 33.03 56.89
N GLY A 64 7.19 32.81 57.03
CA GLY A 64 8.22 33.85 57.02
C GLY A 64 8.47 34.52 55.66
N GLN A 65 8.10 33.88 54.55
CA GLN A 65 8.31 34.39 53.18
C GLN A 65 7.26 35.41 52.69
N GLY A 66 6.39 35.93 53.57
CA GLY A 66 5.31 36.86 53.24
C GLY A 66 5.67 38.37 53.19
N LYS A 67 6.95 38.77 53.25
CA LYS A 67 7.37 40.17 53.08
C LYS A 67 8.37 40.30 51.93
N ALA A 68 7.85 40.39 50.70
CA ALA A 68 8.64 40.86 49.56
C ALA A 68 8.83 42.39 49.66
N PRO A 69 10.03 42.92 49.36
CA PRO A 69 10.27 44.37 49.35
C PRO A 69 9.64 44.98 48.09
N VAL A 70 8.75 45.95 48.27
CA VAL A 70 8.30 46.84 47.19
C VAL A 70 9.45 47.78 46.84
N ARG A 71 10.25 47.41 45.84
CA ARG A 71 11.26 48.28 45.22
C ARG A 71 10.97 48.38 43.72
N SER A 72 10.46 49.55 43.30
CA SER A 72 10.64 50.17 41.99
C SER A 72 10.82 49.26 40.75
N GLY A 73 9.91 48.30 40.52
CA GLY A 73 10.01 47.34 39.42
C GLY A 73 9.38 47.77 38.08
N ARG A 74 8.90 49.01 37.93
CA ARG A 74 8.12 49.38 36.73
C ARG A 74 8.96 49.82 35.52
N ALA A 75 10.20 50.29 35.74
CA ALA A 75 11.07 50.76 34.66
C ALA A 75 11.98 49.67 34.07
N SER A 76 12.27 48.59 34.82
CA SER A 76 13.13 47.48 34.35
C SER A 76 12.37 46.35 33.64
N LEU A 77 11.04 46.31 33.69
CA LEU A 77 10.24 45.29 33.01
C LEU A 77 10.03 45.60 31.52
N GLU A 78 10.00 46.87 31.13
CA GLU A 78 9.83 47.31 29.72
C GLU A 78 10.95 46.83 28.78
N PRO A 79 12.26 46.94 29.12
CA PRO A 79 13.32 46.43 28.24
C PRO A 79 13.31 44.91 28.12
N ASP A 80 13.01 44.18 29.20
CA ASP A 80 12.93 42.71 29.22
C ASP A 80 11.74 42.21 28.37
N VAL A 81 10.59 42.89 28.44
CA VAL A 81 9.43 42.59 27.58
C VAL A 81 9.74 42.87 26.10
N ARG A 82 10.45 43.96 25.79
CA ARG A 82 10.86 44.27 24.40
C ARG A 82 11.83 43.24 23.84
N GLU A 83 12.81 42.81 24.64
CA GLU A 83 13.74 41.74 24.27
C GLU A 83 13.02 40.41 24.06
N ARG A 84 12.07 40.08 24.95
CA ARG A 84 11.21 38.89 24.81
C ARG A 84 10.37 38.95 23.53
N ILE A 85 9.79 40.10 23.20
CA ILE A 85 9.02 40.30 21.96
C ILE A 85 9.94 40.14 20.74
N ALA A 86 11.12 40.77 20.75
CA ALA A 86 12.08 40.63 19.67
C ALA A 86 12.49 39.16 19.43
N GLY A 87 12.81 38.43 20.50
CA GLY A 87 13.14 37.01 20.42
C GLY A 87 11.96 36.14 19.97
N LEU A 88 10.72 36.48 20.33
CA LEU A 88 9.53 35.79 19.83
C LEU A 88 9.28 36.08 18.35
N THR A 89 9.46 37.32 17.90
CA THR A 89 9.32 37.68 16.47
C THR A 89 10.38 37.00 15.62
N GLU A 90 11.62 36.89 16.11
CA GLU A 90 12.68 36.17 15.43
C GLU A 90 12.38 34.67 15.33
N ARG A 91 11.92 34.05 16.42
CA ARG A 91 11.48 32.64 16.40
C ARG A 91 10.30 32.40 15.48
N LEU A 92 9.36 33.34 15.42
CA LEU A 92 8.21 33.27 14.53
C LEU A 92 8.68 33.35 13.07
N ALA A 93 9.55 34.30 12.73
CA ALA A 93 10.15 34.40 11.40
C ALA A 93 10.96 33.14 11.03
N ALA A 94 11.73 32.58 11.97
CA ALA A 94 12.46 31.33 11.76
C ALA A 94 11.50 30.15 11.52
N SER A 95 10.39 30.08 12.25
CA SER A 95 9.37 29.05 12.04
C SER A 95 8.68 29.21 10.68
N GLU A 96 8.36 30.44 10.26
CA GLU A 96 7.73 30.73 8.97
C GLU A 96 8.64 30.34 7.80
N THR A 97 9.94 30.65 7.89
CA THR A 97 10.90 30.24 6.84
C THR A 97 11.03 28.72 6.77
N LEU A 98 11.08 28.01 7.90
CA LEU A 98 11.05 26.55 7.92
C LEU A 98 9.77 26.00 7.28
N GLN A 99 8.60 26.55 7.61
CA GLN A 99 7.35 26.14 6.98
C GLN A 99 7.34 26.40 5.47
N ALA A 100 7.88 27.53 5.02
CA ALA A 100 8.02 27.84 3.59
C ALA A 100 8.93 26.82 2.88
N THR A 101 10.05 26.42 3.49
CA THR A 101 10.94 25.40 2.90
C THR A 101 10.27 24.03 2.82
N LEU A 102 9.61 23.58 3.89
CA LEU A 102 8.90 22.30 3.93
C LEU A 102 7.74 22.24 2.92
N THR A 103 7.00 23.34 2.76
CA THR A 103 5.92 23.40 1.77
C THR A 103 6.47 23.37 0.34
N ALA A 104 7.59 24.06 0.07
CA ALA A 104 8.25 24.00 -1.22
C ALA A 104 8.78 22.59 -1.53
N GLU A 105 9.35 21.88 -0.55
CA GLU A 105 9.78 20.48 -0.71
C GLU A 105 8.60 19.57 -1.01
N ARG A 106 7.51 19.65 -0.25
CA ARG A 106 6.29 18.86 -0.49
C ARG A 106 5.71 19.10 -1.88
N VAL A 107 5.74 20.34 -2.38
CA VAL A 107 5.28 20.64 -3.74
C VAL A 107 6.19 20.00 -4.79
N ARG A 108 7.51 20.01 -4.58
CA ARG A 108 8.46 19.33 -5.48
C ARG A 108 8.23 17.82 -5.49
N GLU A 109 8.10 17.19 -4.33
CA GLU A 109 7.81 15.75 -4.20
C GLU A 109 6.49 15.39 -4.89
N ARG A 110 5.42 16.15 -4.64
CA ARG A 110 4.13 15.95 -5.29
C ARG A 110 4.25 16.04 -6.80
N ARG A 111 4.96 17.04 -7.31
CA ARG A 111 5.19 17.20 -8.75
C ARG A 111 5.96 16.01 -9.34
N GLN A 112 7.01 15.54 -8.67
CA GLN A 112 7.75 14.35 -9.12
C GLN A 112 6.86 13.10 -9.18
N LEU A 113 6.04 12.89 -8.15
CA LEU A 113 5.09 11.77 -8.12
C LEU A 113 3.99 11.91 -9.18
N GLU A 114 3.49 13.13 -9.43
CA GLU A 114 2.53 13.41 -10.50
C GLU A 114 3.12 13.10 -11.88
N ASP A 115 4.38 13.50 -12.13
CA ASP A 115 5.11 13.21 -13.36
C ASP A 115 5.34 11.69 -13.52
N GLU A 116 5.71 10.98 -12.45
CA GLU A 116 5.88 9.54 -12.46
C GLU A 116 4.55 8.81 -12.72
N ILE A 117 3.46 9.23 -12.07
CA ILE A 117 2.13 8.68 -12.31
C ILE A 117 1.70 8.92 -13.76
N ALA A 118 1.98 10.09 -14.32
CA ALA A 118 1.67 10.39 -15.72
C ALA A 118 2.45 9.45 -16.68
N HIS A 119 3.75 9.28 -16.44
CA HIS A 119 4.57 8.35 -17.21
C HIS A 119 4.09 6.89 -17.08
N LEU A 120 3.76 6.44 -15.87
CA LEU A 120 3.22 5.09 -15.64
C LEU A 120 1.88 4.87 -16.34
N ARG A 121 1.01 5.88 -16.37
CA ARG A 121 -0.26 5.82 -17.11
C ARG A 121 -0.02 5.73 -18.62
N GLU A 122 0.91 6.51 -19.15
CA GLU A 122 1.25 6.48 -20.58
C GLU A 122 1.85 5.13 -21.01
N THR A 123 2.79 4.61 -20.22
CA THR A 123 3.41 3.30 -20.49
C THR A 123 2.41 2.16 -20.39
N LEU A 124 1.50 2.20 -19.41
CA LEU A 124 0.42 1.23 -19.29
C LEU A 124 -0.54 1.29 -20.49
N ALA A 125 -0.92 2.49 -20.94
CA ALA A 125 -1.75 2.66 -22.13
C ALA A 125 -1.06 2.10 -23.39
N LYS A 126 0.22 2.43 -23.61
CA LYS A 126 1.02 1.88 -24.72
C LYS A 126 1.13 0.36 -24.65
N ALA A 127 1.32 -0.20 -23.46
CA ALA A 127 1.38 -1.64 -23.26
C ALA A 127 0.03 -2.32 -23.57
N GLN A 128 -1.09 -1.73 -23.15
CA GLN A 128 -2.43 -2.21 -23.49
C GLN A 128 -2.68 -2.15 -25.01
N ASP A 129 -2.29 -1.06 -25.67
CA ASP A 129 -2.42 -0.93 -27.13
C ASP A 129 -1.57 -1.96 -27.87
N GLN A 130 -0.34 -2.19 -27.43
CA GLN A 130 0.53 -3.24 -27.97
C GLN A 130 -0.07 -4.63 -27.75
N HIS A 131 -0.62 -4.90 -26.57
CA HIS A 131 -1.28 -6.16 -26.26
C HIS A 131 -2.50 -6.38 -27.16
N ASN A 132 -3.34 -5.36 -27.34
CA ASN A 132 -4.51 -5.43 -28.23
C ASN A 132 -4.09 -5.68 -29.69
N LYS A 133 -3.04 -5.01 -30.17
CA LYS A 133 -2.48 -5.25 -31.51
C LYS A 133 -1.93 -6.67 -31.66
N ALA A 134 -1.22 -7.17 -30.65
CA ALA A 134 -0.71 -8.54 -30.65
C ALA A 134 -1.86 -9.56 -30.66
N LEU A 135 -2.92 -9.34 -29.87
CA LEU A 135 -4.13 -10.15 -29.89
C LEU A 135 -4.80 -10.12 -31.27
N LEU A 136 -4.92 -8.95 -31.90
CA LEU A 136 -5.47 -8.83 -33.25
C LEU A 136 -4.67 -9.67 -34.27
N LEU A 137 -3.34 -9.58 -34.24
CA LEU A 137 -2.47 -10.38 -35.11
C LEU A 137 -2.63 -11.88 -34.85
N ILE A 138 -2.70 -12.31 -33.59
CA ILE A 138 -2.93 -13.72 -33.24
C ILE A 138 -4.33 -14.16 -33.71
N THR A 139 -5.36 -13.34 -33.54
CA THR A 139 -6.71 -13.67 -34.01
C THR A 139 -6.80 -13.73 -35.54
N ASP A 140 -6.02 -12.91 -36.25
CA ASP A 140 -5.93 -12.96 -37.70
C ASP A 140 -5.18 -14.21 -38.18
N GLU A 141 -4.01 -14.50 -37.58
CA GLU A 141 -3.25 -15.72 -37.88
C GLU A 141 -4.04 -16.99 -37.55
N THR A 142 -4.84 -17.01 -36.49
CA THR A 142 -5.68 -18.17 -36.16
C THR A 142 -6.83 -18.36 -37.17
N LYS A 143 -7.47 -17.27 -37.63
CA LYS A 143 -8.46 -17.33 -38.72
C LYS A 143 -7.82 -17.75 -40.05
N GLY A 144 -6.67 -17.16 -40.36
CA GLY A 144 -5.86 -17.48 -41.53
C GLY A 144 -5.39 -18.93 -41.51
N ALA A 145 -4.94 -19.44 -40.36
CA ALA A 145 -4.54 -20.84 -40.18
C ALA A 145 -5.72 -21.79 -40.36
N SER A 146 -6.91 -21.47 -39.82
CA SER A 146 -8.11 -22.30 -40.05
C SER A 146 -8.49 -22.36 -41.53
N GLY A 147 -8.44 -21.23 -42.24
CA GLY A 147 -8.66 -21.19 -43.69
C GLY A 147 -7.59 -21.98 -44.46
N ARG A 148 -6.32 -21.77 -44.09
CA ARG A 148 -5.15 -22.44 -44.69
C ARG A 148 -5.23 -23.96 -44.51
N THR A 149 -5.67 -24.47 -43.36
CA THR A 149 -5.91 -25.91 -43.13
C THR A 149 -7.02 -26.45 -44.03
N SER A 150 -8.14 -25.74 -44.15
CA SER A 150 -9.21 -26.10 -45.10
C SER A 150 -8.72 -26.08 -46.56
N ASP A 151 -7.89 -25.11 -46.94
CA ASP A 151 -7.31 -25.03 -48.29
C ASP A 151 -6.29 -26.14 -48.56
N TRP A 152 -5.52 -26.55 -47.53
CA TRP A 152 -4.65 -27.74 -47.58
C TRP A 152 -5.46 -29.03 -47.73
N GLU A 153 -6.58 -29.20 -47.01
CA GLU A 153 -7.44 -30.37 -47.20
C GLU A 153 -8.04 -30.43 -48.61
N ARG A 154 -8.43 -29.28 -49.17
CA ARG A 154 -8.93 -29.19 -50.55
C ARG A 154 -7.84 -29.55 -51.57
N SER A 155 -6.62 -29.06 -51.36
CA SER A 155 -5.50 -29.37 -52.26
C SER A 155 -5.09 -30.84 -52.19
N ILE A 156 -5.07 -31.45 -50.99
CA ILE A 156 -4.82 -32.88 -50.80
C ILE A 156 -5.91 -33.72 -51.50
N LYS A 157 -7.20 -33.40 -51.29
CA LYS A 157 -8.30 -34.11 -51.98
C LYS A 157 -8.23 -33.96 -53.51
N ALA A 158 -7.81 -32.80 -54.01
CA ALA A 158 -7.63 -32.59 -55.45
C ALA A 158 -6.46 -33.42 -56.00
N LEU A 159 -5.35 -33.51 -55.25
CA LEU A 159 -4.22 -34.37 -55.60
C LEU A 159 -4.61 -35.85 -55.58
N GLU A 160 -5.34 -36.30 -54.56
CA GLU A 160 -5.85 -37.68 -54.46
C GLU A 160 -6.72 -38.04 -55.68
N LYS A 161 -7.64 -37.16 -56.07
CA LYS A 161 -8.43 -37.35 -57.30
C LYS A 161 -7.57 -37.41 -58.55
N ARG A 162 -6.54 -36.57 -58.65
CA ARG A 162 -5.64 -36.56 -59.82
C ARG A 162 -4.81 -37.85 -59.89
N ILE A 163 -4.30 -38.33 -58.76
CA ILE A 163 -3.59 -39.59 -58.65
C ILE A 163 -4.51 -40.75 -59.03
N GLY A 164 -5.73 -40.79 -58.48
CA GLY A 164 -6.73 -41.82 -58.83
C GLY A 164 -7.06 -41.83 -60.33
N ASN A 165 -7.23 -40.65 -60.95
CA ASN A 165 -7.45 -40.54 -62.39
C ASN A 165 -6.23 -41.01 -63.20
N GLN A 166 -5.01 -40.67 -62.76
CA GLN A 166 -3.78 -41.12 -63.41
C GLN A 166 -3.59 -42.64 -63.29
N GLU A 167 -3.87 -43.22 -62.13
CA GLU A 167 -3.83 -44.68 -61.94
C GLU A 167 -4.86 -45.39 -62.81
N GLN A 168 -6.07 -44.84 -62.93
CA GLN A 168 -7.10 -45.42 -63.79
C GLN A 168 -6.69 -45.36 -65.26
N GLN A 169 -6.19 -44.21 -65.73
CA GLN A 169 -5.64 -44.11 -67.09
C GLN A 169 -4.50 -45.10 -67.31
N ALA A 170 -3.56 -45.23 -66.36
CA ALA A 170 -2.47 -46.19 -66.45
C ALA A 170 -2.97 -47.64 -66.52
N LYS A 171 -4.02 -48.00 -65.77
CA LYS A 171 -4.68 -49.31 -65.87
C LYS A 171 -5.31 -49.54 -67.24
N ASP A 172 -6.03 -48.55 -67.76
CA ASP A 172 -6.66 -48.63 -69.08
C ASP A 172 -5.61 -48.78 -70.21
N TYR A 173 -4.52 -48.02 -70.12
CA TYR A 173 -3.39 -48.16 -71.05
C TYR A 173 -2.75 -49.53 -70.98
N ARG A 174 -2.51 -50.07 -69.77
CA ARG A 174 -2.00 -51.43 -69.58
C ARG A 174 -2.95 -52.47 -70.19
N GLY A 175 -4.25 -52.36 -69.94
CA GLY A 175 -5.25 -53.24 -70.54
C GLY A 175 -5.24 -53.22 -72.06
N ARG A 176 -5.14 -52.04 -72.68
CA ARG A 176 -5.02 -51.90 -74.14
C ARG A 176 -3.73 -52.53 -74.68
N LEU A 177 -2.62 -52.40 -73.96
CA LEU A 177 -1.35 -53.05 -74.33
C LEU A 177 -1.46 -54.59 -74.24
N ASP A 178 -2.12 -55.10 -73.21
CA ASP A 178 -2.39 -56.54 -73.04
C ASP A 178 -3.30 -57.09 -74.16
N GLU A 179 -4.32 -56.33 -74.56
CA GLU A 179 -5.15 -56.69 -75.71
C GLU A 179 -4.38 -56.66 -77.04
N ALA A 180 -3.53 -55.65 -77.23
CA ALA A 180 -2.69 -55.54 -78.42
C ALA A 180 -1.68 -56.70 -78.52
N THR A 181 -1.04 -57.07 -77.42
CA THR A 181 -0.14 -58.23 -77.36
C THR A 181 -0.87 -59.54 -77.65
N ARG A 182 -2.06 -59.75 -77.08
CA ARG A 182 -2.91 -60.91 -77.41
C ARG A 182 -3.24 -60.99 -78.91
N LYS A 183 -3.61 -59.87 -79.54
CA LYS A 183 -3.89 -59.82 -80.99
C LYS A 183 -2.62 -60.15 -81.80
N ILE A 184 -1.47 -59.60 -81.43
CA ILE A 184 -0.19 -59.90 -82.08
C ILE A 184 0.12 -61.40 -81.99
N ASP A 185 -0.09 -62.01 -80.82
CA ASP A 185 0.14 -63.44 -80.65
C ASP A 185 -0.84 -64.30 -81.45
N GLN A 186 -2.12 -63.89 -81.55
CA GLN A 186 -3.09 -64.53 -82.44
C GLN A 186 -2.66 -64.44 -83.90
N TYR A 187 -2.23 -63.26 -84.37
CA TYR A 187 -1.72 -63.11 -85.74
C TYR A 187 -0.45 -63.94 -85.98
N ARG A 188 0.47 -64.02 -85.00
CA ARG A 188 1.66 -64.89 -85.07
C ARG A 188 1.29 -66.36 -85.16
N GLN A 189 0.30 -66.81 -84.38
CA GLN A 189 -0.19 -68.18 -84.44
C GLN A 189 -0.88 -68.47 -85.78
N ALA A 190 -1.70 -67.56 -86.30
CA ALA A 190 -2.34 -67.68 -87.60
C ALA A 190 -1.30 -67.77 -88.74
N LEU A 191 -0.28 -66.89 -88.74
CA LEU A 191 0.83 -66.94 -89.70
C LEU A 191 1.63 -68.24 -89.61
N ARG A 192 1.90 -68.73 -88.39
CA ARG A 192 2.56 -70.04 -88.20
C ARG A 192 1.70 -71.18 -88.74
N ALA A 193 0.39 -71.14 -88.51
CA ALA A 193 -0.55 -72.11 -89.05
C ALA A 193 -0.57 -72.08 -90.59
N GLU A 194 -0.62 -70.91 -91.21
CA GLU A 194 -0.51 -70.75 -92.67
C GLU A 194 0.82 -71.24 -93.24
N ARG A 195 1.92 -71.02 -92.52
CA ARG A 195 3.24 -71.51 -92.92
C ARG A 195 3.33 -73.04 -92.85
N ASN A 196 2.68 -73.64 -91.86
CA ASN A 196 2.64 -75.09 -91.63
C ASN A 196 1.51 -75.83 -92.39
N LYS A 197 0.66 -75.14 -93.16
CA LYS A 197 -0.27 -75.80 -94.09
C LYS A 197 0.53 -76.58 -95.13
N SER A 198 0.33 -77.90 -95.18
CA SER A 198 0.96 -78.82 -96.14
C SER A 198 0.67 -78.37 -97.59
N PHE A 199 1.63 -78.56 -98.49
CA PHE A 199 1.62 -78.11 -99.89
C PHE A 199 0.27 -78.33 -100.61
N TRP A 200 -0.38 -79.46 -100.36
CA TRP A 200 -1.69 -79.82 -100.93
C TRP A 200 -2.86 -78.95 -100.44
N LYS A 201 -2.81 -78.44 -99.21
CA LYS A 201 -3.83 -77.55 -98.61
C LYS A 201 -3.66 -76.09 -99.03
N LYS A 202 -2.61 -75.75 -99.79
CA LYS A 202 -2.42 -74.41 -100.40
C LYS A 202 -2.84 -74.36 -101.87
N LEU A 203 -3.02 -75.52 -102.51
CA LEU A 203 -3.26 -75.64 -103.95
C LEU A 203 -4.73 -75.93 -104.31
N PHE A 204 -5.54 -76.40 -103.36
CA PHE A 204 -6.95 -76.77 -103.58
C PHE A 204 -7.94 -76.21 -102.54
N GLY A 205 -7.55 -75.17 -101.79
CA GLY A 205 -8.41 -74.52 -100.79
C GLY A 205 -7.65 -73.57 -99.87
#